data_AF-A0A4Q4U2B4-F1
#
_entry.id   AF-A0A4Q4U2B4-F1
#
_cell.length_a   1.000
_cell.length_b   1.000
_cell.length_c   1.000
_cell.angle_alpha   90.00
_cell.angle_beta   90.00
_cell.angle_gamma   90.00
#
_symmetry.space_group_name_H-M   'P 1'
#
loop_
_entity.id
_entity.type
_entity.pdbx_description
1 polymer ?
#
loop_
_entity_poly.entity_id
_entity_poly.type
_entity_poly.pdbx_seq_one_letter_code
_entity_poly.pdbx_strand_id
1 'polypeptide(L)'
;MGYADPNQIGTGLRQRLYSRAFIVADPVNPSDRFVYLVLDTQSGDTAVRYGILSGLEELGPDYAYYDHQNVAVTGTHSHSGPGAWLNYLLPQITSKGFDQQSYRAIVDGALLSIRRAHESLAPGYLSVGSTKVFGANINRSLYAYLANPEEERARYNISSEDDGSVEKDLTLLKFQRASDGKNIGVLTWFPTHGTSVLGNNTLVSGDNKGVAAYLFEKSVMGDDTAADGFVAGFSQANVGDTSPNVLGAWCEDGTGQMCSFENSTCSDEVETCPAALGYSFAAGTSDGPGAFDFTQHDGNPNTTSPVWRVVSGMLKEPSEEQKACHGPKPILLDVGEITSPYQWTPNVVDVQVFRVGQLVIIVSPGEATTMAGRRWKNAVRDKVTTLFAAEPNSALPVVVLGGPANSYTHYIATEEEYGIQRYEGASTLYGPHTLAAYINVTLSWVPYLSSVSSRPPRGPEPPDNSNRSLCFIPSVIHDATPFFKSFGDIVRDVKKVYRRGATVSASFVGANPRNNLRLEGSYAVVEQLDLTTLRWRTVRDDGDWHLVFRWRRVSELLGTSEVDISWETEPWAEPGRYRIKYFGDAKGFTGTITPFEGLSSEFEVVEE
;
A
#
# COMPACT_ATOMS: atom_id res chain seq x y z
N MET A 1 -3.30 6.66 5.89
CA MET A 1 -4.52 6.09 5.25
C MET A 1 -4.49 4.60 5.46
N GLY A 2 -5.52 4.01 6.07
CA GLY A 2 -5.54 2.59 6.44
C GLY A 2 -6.15 2.39 7.83
N TYR A 3 -5.60 3.05 8.85
CA TYR A 3 -6.06 2.97 10.24
C TYR A 3 -7.45 3.54 10.55
N ALA A 4 -8.14 4.11 9.58
CA ALA A 4 -9.48 4.71 9.73
C ALA A 4 -9.64 5.81 10.82
N ASP A 5 -8.55 6.29 11.44
CA ASP A 5 -8.61 7.41 12.41
C ASP A 5 -8.71 8.78 11.70
N PRO A 6 -9.81 9.55 11.88
CA PRO A 6 -9.98 10.89 11.30
C PRO A 6 -9.04 11.97 11.91
N ASN A 7 -8.30 11.64 12.97
CA ASN A 7 -7.28 12.48 13.61
C ASN A 7 -5.86 12.18 13.11
N GLN A 8 -5.63 11.09 12.36
CA GLN A 8 -4.34 10.78 11.74
C GLN A 8 -4.08 11.71 10.53
N ILE A 9 -3.75 12.97 10.82
CA ILE A 9 -3.53 14.03 9.82
C ILE A 9 -2.03 14.17 9.58
N GLY A 10 -1.61 14.17 8.31
CA GLY A 10 -0.21 14.29 7.92
C GLY A 10 0.44 15.59 8.41
N THR A 11 1.54 15.48 9.16
CA THR A 11 2.35 16.60 9.66
C THR A 11 3.73 16.69 8.98
N GLY A 12 4.07 15.77 8.08
CA GLY A 12 5.38 15.80 7.44
C GLY A 12 5.71 14.54 6.64
N LEU A 13 7.00 14.33 6.43
CA LEU A 13 7.57 13.29 5.57
C LEU A 13 8.79 12.67 6.27
N ARG A 14 8.80 11.34 6.37
CA ARG A 14 9.99 10.54 6.75
C ARG A 14 10.59 9.82 5.54
N GLN A 15 9.79 9.53 4.53
CA GLN A 15 10.23 8.93 3.28
C GLN A 15 9.23 9.26 2.17
N ARG A 16 9.72 9.68 0.99
CA ARG A 16 8.91 9.77 -0.24
C ARG A 16 8.21 8.44 -0.55
N LEU A 17 7.02 8.54 -1.15
CA LEU A 17 6.27 7.41 -1.67
C LEU A 17 6.56 7.31 -3.17
N TYR A 18 6.81 6.09 -3.67
CA TYR A 18 7.18 5.87 -5.07
C TYR A 18 6.15 4.99 -5.79
N SER A 19 6.13 5.13 -7.12
CA SER A 19 5.55 4.14 -8.03
C SER A 19 6.69 3.39 -8.71
N ARG A 20 6.73 2.06 -8.55
CA ARG A 20 7.72 1.19 -9.20
C ARG A 20 7.01 0.34 -10.24
N ALA A 21 7.32 0.57 -11.52
CA ALA A 21 6.71 -0.11 -12.66
C ALA A 21 7.61 -1.21 -13.20
N PHE A 22 7.08 -2.42 -13.33
CA PHE A 22 7.73 -3.56 -13.95
C PHE A 22 6.99 -3.92 -15.23
N ILE A 23 7.68 -3.86 -16.37
CA ILE A 23 7.12 -4.22 -17.67
C ILE A 23 7.83 -5.46 -18.18
N VAL A 24 7.03 -6.48 -18.51
CA VAL A 24 7.49 -7.68 -19.23
C VAL A 24 6.77 -7.70 -20.56
N ALA A 25 7.51 -7.93 -21.65
CA ALA A 25 6.98 -8.06 -23.00
C ALA A 25 7.68 -9.22 -23.72
N ASP A 26 6.95 -9.96 -24.54
CA ASP A 26 7.54 -10.96 -25.42
C ASP A 26 8.34 -10.29 -26.56
N PRO A 27 9.59 -10.71 -26.82
CA PRO A 27 10.45 -10.07 -27.83
C PRO A 27 10.05 -10.38 -29.29
N VAL A 28 9.20 -11.39 -29.52
CA VAL A 28 8.68 -11.77 -30.85
C VAL A 28 7.29 -11.18 -31.07
N ASN A 29 6.45 -11.14 -30.03
CA ASN A 29 5.11 -10.60 -30.04
C ASN A 29 4.97 -9.44 -29.03
N PRO A 30 5.45 -8.22 -29.33
CA PRO A 30 5.49 -7.12 -28.35
C PRO A 30 4.12 -6.66 -27.82
N SER A 31 3.00 -7.11 -28.40
CA SER A 31 1.65 -6.91 -27.87
C SER A 31 1.31 -7.83 -26.69
N ASP A 32 2.00 -8.96 -26.55
CA ASP A 32 1.98 -9.79 -25.35
C ASP A 32 2.92 -9.16 -24.33
N ARG A 33 2.36 -8.26 -23.53
CA ARG A 33 3.06 -7.54 -22.46
C ARG A 33 2.11 -7.28 -21.31
N PHE A 34 2.66 -7.08 -20.12
CA PHE A 34 1.93 -6.55 -18.97
C PHE A 34 2.76 -5.52 -18.20
N VAL A 35 2.05 -4.71 -17.41
CA VAL A 35 2.61 -3.77 -16.44
C VAL A 35 2.17 -4.24 -15.05
N TYR A 36 3.13 -4.43 -14.16
CA TYR A 36 2.87 -4.63 -12.73
C TYR A 36 3.41 -3.42 -11.97
N LEU A 37 2.53 -2.63 -11.36
CA LEU A 37 2.90 -1.51 -10.50
C LEU A 37 2.94 -1.94 -9.04
N VAL A 38 3.99 -1.54 -8.34
CA VAL A 38 4.07 -1.50 -6.88
C VAL A 38 4.05 -0.03 -6.47
N LEU A 39 2.94 0.43 -5.90
CA LEU A 39 2.75 1.78 -5.38
C LEU A 39 2.96 1.78 -3.87
N ASP A 40 3.65 2.77 -3.33
CA ASP A 40 3.77 3.00 -1.88
C ASP A 40 2.47 3.60 -1.29
N THR A 41 1.33 2.95 -1.56
CA THR A 41 -0.03 3.31 -1.15
C THR A 41 -0.69 2.17 -0.35
N GLN A 42 -1.84 2.45 0.27
CA GLN A 42 -2.62 1.44 1.00
C GLN A 42 -3.18 0.34 0.06
N SER A 43 -3.47 0.65 -1.20
CA SER A 43 -4.01 -0.30 -2.18
C SER A 43 -3.89 0.24 -3.60
N GLY A 44 -4.16 -0.61 -4.60
CA GLY A 44 -4.67 -0.15 -5.89
C GLY A 44 -6.17 0.18 -5.81
N ASP A 45 -6.62 1.12 -6.63
CA ASP A 45 -8.00 1.63 -6.60
C ASP A 45 -8.55 1.91 -8.00
N THR A 46 -9.87 1.76 -8.14
CA THR A 46 -10.60 1.90 -9.40
C THR A 46 -10.33 3.25 -10.07
N ALA A 47 -10.47 4.36 -9.34
CA ALA A 47 -10.27 5.69 -9.90
C ALA A 47 -8.81 5.90 -10.30
N VAL A 48 -7.86 5.47 -9.44
CA VAL A 48 -6.41 5.56 -9.74
C VAL A 48 -6.07 4.76 -11.01
N ARG A 49 -6.59 3.54 -11.13
CA ARG A 49 -6.40 2.68 -12.31
C ARG A 49 -6.98 3.30 -13.58
N TYR A 50 -8.16 3.92 -13.48
CA TYR A 50 -8.83 4.56 -14.61
C TYR A 50 -8.06 5.82 -15.04
N GLY A 51 -7.60 6.64 -14.10
CA GLY A 51 -6.71 7.77 -14.38
C GLY A 51 -5.40 7.36 -15.06
N ILE A 52 -4.79 6.25 -14.63
CA ILE A 52 -3.60 5.70 -15.30
C ILE A 52 -3.94 5.25 -16.73
N LEU A 53 -5.04 4.53 -16.95
CA LEU A 53 -5.41 4.03 -18.28
C LEU A 53 -5.77 5.17 -19.25
N SER A 54 -6.54 6.17 -18.80
CA SER A 54 -6.83 7.38 -19.59
C SER A 54 -5.55 8.17 -19.88
N GLY A 55 -4.67 8.34 -18.88
CA GLY A 55 -3.40 9.02 -19.07
C GLY A 55 -2.47 8.30 -20.06
N LEU A 56 -2.47 6.97 -20.08
CA LEU A 56 -1.70 6.18 -21.06
C LEU A 56 -2.24 6.37 -22.48
N GLU A 57 -3.56 6.46 -22.67
CA GLU A 57 -4.16 6.82 -23.97
C GLU A 57 -3.74 8.24 -24.39
N GLU A 58 -3.72 9.21 -23.46
CA GLU A 58 -3.24 10.58 -23.71
C GLU A 58 -1.74 10.67 -24.03
N LEU A 59 -0.91 9.72 -23.57
CA LEU A 59 0.52 9.66 -23.95
C LEU A 59 0.73 9.26 -25.42
N GLY A 60 -0.30 8.71 -26.09
CA GLY A 60 -0.29 8.43 -27.52
C GLY A 60 -0.04 6.97 -27.89
N PRO A 61 0.10 6.67 -29.20
CA PRO A 61 -0.04 5.32 -29.74
C PRO A 61 1.02 4.32 -29.27
N ASP A 62 2.20 4.78 -28.84
CA ASP A 62 3.26 3.90 -28.31
C ASP A 62 2.84 3.23 -26.98
N TYR A 63 1.87 3.82 -26.27
CA TYR A 63 1.30 3.30 -25.03
C TYR A 63 -0.01 2.53 -25.23
N ALA A 64 -0.54 2.45 -26.45
CA ALA A 64 -1.80 1.75 -26.77
C ALA A 64 -1.77 0.24 -26.54
N TYR A 65 -0.61 -0.33 -26.18
CA TYR A 65 -0.48 -1.72 -25.72
C TYR A 65 -1.02 -1.94 -24.30
N TYR A 66 -1.31 -0.88 -23.54
CA TYR A 66 -1.67 -0.96 -22.12
C TYR A 66 -3.16 -0.71 -21.89
N ASP A 67 -3.86 -1.71 -21.36
CA ASP A 67 -5.31 -1.69 -21.14
C ASP A 67 -5.74 -2.41 -19.84
N HIS A 68 -7.04 -2.49 -19.59
CA HIS A 68 -7.62 -3.15 -18.41
C HIS A 68 -7.24 -4.64 -18.26
N GLN A 69 -6.78 -5.31 -19.33
CA GLN A 69 -6.39 -6.72 -19.27
C GLN A 69 -4.96 -6.90 -18.78
N ASN A 70 -4.06 -5.93 -19.03
CA ASN A 70 -2.62 -6.11 -18.79
C ASN A 70 -1.94 -5.05 -17.90
N VAL A 71 -2.67 -4.06 -17.38
CA VAL A 71 -2.17 -3.18 -16.31
C VAL A 71 -2.70 -3.65 -14.95
N ALA A 72 -1.79 -4.03 -14.05
CA ALA A 72 -2.06 -4.30 -12.65
C ALA A 72 -1.51 -3.15 -11.77
N VAL A 73 -2.37 -2.60 -10.93
CA VAL A 73 -2.04 -1.52 -10.00
C VAL A 73 -2.08 -2.08 -8.59
N THR A 74 -0.93 -2.36 -7.96
CA THR A 74 -0.87 -2.96 -6.61
C THR A 74 -0.31 -1.98 -5.59
N GLY A 75 -0.84 -2.00 -4.36
CA GLY A 75 -0.29 -1.23 -3.24
C GLY A 75 0.67 -2.06 -2.39
N THR A 76 1.69 -1.41 -1.81
CA THR A 76 2.50 -2.00 -0.72
C THR A 76 1.73 -2.12 0.60
N HIS A 77 0.50 -1.61 0.65
CA HIS A 77 -0.34 -1.59 1.83
C HIS A 77 0.28 -0.81 3.00
N SER A 78 0.99 0.28 2.71
CA SER A 78 1.46 1.24 3.72
C SER A 78 0.28 1.98 4.33
N HIS A 79 0.16 1.95 5.65
CA HIS A 79 -0.84 2.72 6.40
C HIS A 79 -0.42 4.20 6.61
N SER A 80 0.84 4.53 6.31
CA SER A 80 1.45 5.87 6.49
C SER A 80 1.40 6.76 5.24
N GLY A 81 0.58 6.45 4.23
CA GLY A 81 0.33 7.33 3.09
C GLY A 81 -0.80 8.36 3.32
N PRO A 82 -0.83 9.49 2.58
CA PRO A 82 -2.00 10.37 2.49
C PRO A 82 -3.27 9.63 2.03
N GLY A 83 -4.44 10.12 2.45
CA GLY A 83 -5.74 9.57 2.08
C GLY A 83 -6.43 10.34 0.95
N ALA A 84 -7.76 10.17 0.85
CA ALA A 84 -8.63 10.92 -0.04
C ALA A 84 -8.38 10.73 -1.55
N TRP A 85 -8.18 9.49 -2.00
CA TRP A 85 -8.03 9.13 -3.42
C TRP A 85 -8.79 7.85 -3.80
N LEU A 86 -9.47 7.20 -2.84
CA LEU A 86 -10.23 5.96 -3.07
C LEU A 86 -11.59 6.26 -3.71
N ASN A 87 -12.00 5.43 -4.66
CA ASN A 87 -13.17 5.64 -5.52
C ASN A 87 -14.53 5.56 -4.79
N TYR A 88 -14.64 4.77 -3.73
CA TYR A 88 -15.92 4.47 -3.08
C TYR A 88 -16.09 5.25 -1.77
N LEU A 89 -17.35 5.58 -1.40
CA LEU A 89 -17.59 6.53 -0.30
C LEU A 89 -17.13 6.02 1.06
N LEU A 90 -17.27 4.73 1.37
CA LEU A 90 -16.98 4.21 2.72
C LEU A 90 -15.57 4.60 3.23
N PRO A 91 -14.47 4.30 2.53
CA PRO A 91 -13.13 4.71 2.98
C PRO A 91 -12.87 6.22 2.83
N GLN A 92 -13.67 6.95 2.05
CA GLN A 92 -13.56 8.42 1.98
C GLN A 92 -14.05 9.10 3.27
N ILE A 93 -14.92 8.47 4.07
CA ILE A 93 -15.49 9.07 5.30
C ILE A 93 -14.38 9.54 6.25
N THR A 94 -13.41 8.68 6.54
CA THR A 94 -12.33 8.95 7.49
C THR A 94 -11.27 9.89 6.89
N SER A 95 -11.07 9.85 5.57
CA SER A 95 -10.23 10.81 4.86
C SER A 95 -10.93 12.13 4.49
N LYS A 96 -12.18 12.34 4.91
CA LYS A 96 -12.98 13.56 4.69
C LYS A 96 -13.25 13.86 3.20
N GLY A 97 -13.41 12.81 2.38
CA GLY A 97 -13.75 12.89 0.96
C GLY A 97 -12.64 12.45 0.01
N PHE A 98 -12.68 12.97 -1.22
CA PHE A 98 -11.74 12.75 -2.32
C PHE A 98 -11.03 14.07 -2.70
N ASP A 99 -9.70 14.08 -2.66
CA ASP A 99 -8.84 15.24 -2.94
C ASP A 99 -8.10 15.05 -4.27
N GLN A 100 -8.38 15.93 -5.22
CA GLN A 100 -7.81 15.88 -6.57
C GLN A 100 -6.29 16.04 -6.60
N GLN A 101 -5.68 16.72 -5.63
CA GLN A 101 -4.21 16.83 -5.52
C GLN A 101 -3.58 15.49 -5.12
N SER A 102 -4.16 14.80 -4.13
CA SER A 102 -3.74 13.49 -3.65
C SER A 102 -3.92 12.41 -4.72
N TYR A 103 -5.08 12.42 -5.39
CA TYR A 103 -5.38 11.54 -6.52
C TYR A 103 -4.39 11.69 -7.68
N ARG A 104 -4.19 12.94 -8.18
CA ARG A 104 -3.29 13.20 -9.32
C ARG A 104 -1.83 12.86 -8.99
N ALA A 105 -1.37 13.11 -7.77
CA ALA A 105 -0.01 12.74 -7.38
C ALA A 105 0.29 11.24 -7.57
N ILE A 106 -0.70 10.37 -7.32
CA ILE A 106 -0.58 8.92 -7.53
C ILE A 106 -0.64 8.58 -9.02
N VAL A 107 -1.61 9.14 -9.75
CA VAL A 107 -1.80 8.88 -11.19
C VAL A 107 -0.59 9.39 -12.01
N ASP A 108 -0.18 10.64 -11.83
CA ASP A 108 0.94 11.27 -12.54
C ASP A 108 2.26 10.54 -12.24
N GLY A 109 2.48 10.15 -10.98
CA GLY A 109 3.65 9.36 -10.57
C GLY A 109 3.67 7.96 -11.18
N ALA A 110 2.52 7.31 -11.30
CA ALA A 110 2.38 6.01 -11.98
C ALA A 110 2.55 6.12 -13.50
N LEU A 111 2.01 7.15 -14.14
CA LEU A 111 2.24 7.43 -15.56
C LEU A 111 3.72 7.68 -15.86
N LEU A 112 4.41 8.41 -14.99
CA LEU A 112 5.84 8.67 -15.12
C LEU A 112 6.69 7.40 -14.90
N SER A 113 6.33 6.54 -13.95
CA SER A 113 7.05 5.27 -13.73
C SER A 113 6.84 4.30 -14.90
N ILE A 114 5.62 4.18 -15.45
CA ILE A 114 5.34 3.39 -16.65
C ILE A 114 6.12 3.94 -17.85
N ARG A 115 6.11 5.26 -18.06
CA ARG A 115 6.88 5.90 -19.13
C ARG A 115 8.36 5.53 -19.06
N ARG A 116 8.99 5.73 -17.89
CA ARG A 116 10.40 5.40 -17.66
C ARG A 116 10.68 3.92 -17.93
N ALA A 117 9.82 3.02 -17.43
CA ALA A 117 9.97 1.59 -17.66
C ALA A 117 9.82 1.22 -19.15
N HIS A 118 8.84 1.79 -19.85
CA HIS A 118 8.60 1.58 -21.28
C HIS A 118 9.77 2.07 -22.15
N GLU A 119 10.23 3.30 -21.92
CA GLU A 119 11.37 3.90 -22.63
C GLU A 119 12.69 3.15 -22.35
N SER A 120 12.77 2.41 -21.24
CA SER A 120 13.91 1.56 -20.87
C SER A 120 13.84 0.11 -21.35
N LEU A 121 12.78 -0.29 -22.06
CA LEU A 121 12.58 -1.68 -22.50
C LEU A 121 13.77 -2.20 -23.31
N ALA A 122 14.35 -3.31 -22.86
CA ALA A 122 15.51 -3.94 -23.48
C ALA A 122 15.41 -5.47 -23.40
N PRO A 123 16.00 -6.21 -24.38
CA PRO A 123 16.16 -7.65 -24.26
C PRO A 123 16.91 -8.04 -22.99
N GLY A 124 16.44 -9.10 -22.34
CA GLY A 124 16.95 -9.52 -21.04
C GLY A 124 16.50 -10.92 -20.64
N TYR A 125 16.91 -11.32 -19.44
CA TYR A 125 16.58 -12.59 -18.82
C TYR A 125 15.78 -12.36 -17.55
N LEU A 126 14.77 -13.19 -17.35
CA LEU A 126 14.01 -13.28 -16.12
C LEU A 126 14.44 -14.52 -15.34
N SER A 127 14.56 -14.39 -14.03
CA SER A 127 14.83 -15.53 -13.13
C SER A 127 13.92 -15.47 -11.93
N VAL A 128 13.19 -16.55 -11.68
CA VAL A 128 12.35 -16.70 -10.47
C VAL A 128 13.12 -17.47 -9.40
N GLY A 129 12.98 -17.08 -8.14
CA GLY A 129 13.55 -17.78 -7.00
C GLY A 129 12.72 -17.53 -5.74
N SER A 130 12.91 -18.37 -4.72
CA SER A 130 12.23 -18.22 -3.43
C SER A 130 13.18 -18.52 -2.27
N THR A 131 12.94 -17.88 -1.13
CA THR A 131 13.67 -18.10 0.13
C THR A 131 12.73 -17.92 1.32
N LYS A 132 13.10 -18.42 2.50
CA LYS A 132 12.34 -18.20 3.74
C LYS A 132 12.84 -16.97 4.50
N VAL A 133 11.90 -16.14 4.94
CA VAL A 133 12.13 -14.95 5.78
C VAL A 133 11.42 -15.16 7.11
N PHE A 134 12.19 -15.47 8.15
CA PHE A 134 11.71 -15.66 9.51
C PHE A 134 11.67 -14.34 10.29
N GLY A 135 10.86 -14.27 11.35
CA GLY A 135 10.79 -13.09 12.22
C GLY A 135 10.22 -11.80 11.60
N ALA A 136 9.72 -11.84 10.36
CA ALA A 136 9.17 -10.67 9.65
C ALA A 136 7.63 -10.60 9.63
N ASN A 137 6.94 -11.61 10.17
CA ASN A 137 5.48 -11.64 10.32
C ASN A 137 5.01 -12.61 11.41
N ILE A 138 3.86 -12.30 12.02
CA ILE A 138 3.04 -13.17 12.89
C ILE A 138 1.57 -13.16 12.42
N ASN A 139 0.76 -14.14 12.83
CA ASN A 139 -0.68 -14.13 12.53
C ASN A 139 -1.45 -13.35 13.61
N ARG A 140 -2.15 -12.26 13.24
CA ARG A 140 -2.92 -11.41 14.17
C ARG A 140 -4.34 -11.92 14.47
N SER A 141 -4.75 -12.94 13.74
CA SER A 141 -6.04 -13.63 13.87
C SER A 141 -5.84 -15.16 13.91
N LEU A 142 -4.80 -15.61 14.63
CA LEU A 142 -4.44 -17.03 14.78
C LEU A 142 -5.63 -17.92 15.17
N TYR A 143 -6.55 -17.40 15.98
CA TYR A 143 -7.77 -18.14 16.34
C TYR A 143 -8.65 -18.47 15.11
N ALA A 144 -8.83 -17.52 14.19
CA ALA A 144 -9.55 -17.77 12.94
C ALA A 144 -8.76 -18.74 12.04
N TYR A 145 -7.44 -18.59 11.93
CA TYR A 145 -6.60 -19.52 11.18
C TYR A 145 -6.77 -20.98 11.67
N LEU A 146 -6.85 -21.20 12.99
CA LEU A 146 -7.03 -22.53 13.59
C LEU A 146 -8.38 -23.19 13.28
N ALA A 147 -9.39 -22.43 12.84
CA ALA A 147 -10.68 -22.97 12.40
C ALA A 147 -10.59 -23.71 11.05
N ASN A 148 -9.57 -23.41 10.22
CA ASN A 148 -9.31 -24.19 9.01
C ASN A 148 -9.04 -25.68 9.35
N PRO A 149 -9.38 -26.64 8.46
CA PRO A 149 -9.22 -28.06 8.70
C PRO A 149 -7.82 -28.45 9.17
N GLU A 150 -7.73 -29.28 10.21
CA GLU A 150 -6.45 -29.68 10.80
C GLU A 150 -5.53 -30.37 9.78
N GLU A 151 -6.09 -31.23 8.92
CA GLU A 151 -5.34 -31.91 7.85
C GLU A 151 -4.78 -30.92 6.80
N GLU A 152 -5.43 -29.79 6.56
CA GLU A 152 -4.91 -28.74 5.68
C GLU A 152 -3.80 -27.96 6.38
N ARG A 153 -4.02 -27.54 7.63
CA ARG A 153 -3.02 -26.82 8.44
C ARG A 153 -1.74 -27.63 8.65
N ALA A 154 -1.86 -28.94 8.85
CA ALA A 154 -0.74 -29.86 9.03
C ALA A 154 0.23 -29.91 7.83
N ARG A 155 -0.23 -29.55 6.62
CA ARG A 155 0.62 -29.47 5.40
C ARG A 155 1.60 -28.29 5.43
N TYR A 156 1.38 -27.32 6.32
CA TYR A 156 2.14 -26.09 6.43
C TYR A 156 2.92 -25.96 7.75
N ASN A 157 2.65 -26.81 8.73
CA ASN A 157 3.37 -26.87 10.00
C ASN A 157 4.64 -27.72 9.84
N ILE A 158 5.79 -27.06 9.71
CA ILE A 158 7.09 -27.69 9.44
C ILE A 158 7.96 -27.69 10.70
N SER A 159 7.89 -26.65 11.53
CA SER A 159 8.66 -26.53 12.78
C SER A 159 8.00 -25.55 13.75
N SER A 160 8.57 -25.37 14.94
CA SER A 160 8.13 -24.31 15.88
C SER A 160 8.37 -22.88 15.39
N GLU A 161 9.19 -22.69 14.34
CA GLU A 161 9.48 -21.38 13.73
C GLU A 161 8.76 -21.18 12.38
N ASP A 162 8.31 -22.28 11.77
CA ASP A 162 7.46 -22.34 10.58
C ASP A 162 6.22 -23.20 10.91
N ASP A 163 5.39 -22.70 11.82
CA ASP A 163 4.18 -23.36 12.34
C ASP A 163 3.01 -23.37 11.33
N GLY A 164 3.23 -22.77 10.16
CA GLY A 164 2.25 -22.59 9.11
C GLY A 164 1.23 -21.48 9.37
N SER A 165 1.23 -20.78 10.51
CA SER A 165 0.23 -19.73 10.80
C SER A 165 0.31 -18.52 9.87
N VAL A 166 1.50 -18.25 9.32
CA VAL A 166 1.75 -17.27 8.25
C VAL A 166 2.69 -17.87 7.22
N GLU A 167 2.78 -17.30 6.02
CA GLU A 167 3.79 -17.72 5.06
C GLU A 167 5.15 -17.07 5.32
N LYS A 168 6.20 -17.89 5.27
CA LYS A 168 7.60 -17.46 5.36
C LYS A 168 8.28 -17.32 4.00
N ASP A 169 7.68 -17.82 2.92
CA ASP A 169 8.30 -17.86 1.60
C ASP A 169 8.20 -16.50 0.89
N LEU A 170 9.33 -15.81 0.74
CA LEU A 170 9.49 -14.67 -0.16
C LEU A 170 9.84 -15.21 -1.55
N THR A 171 9.06 -14.86 -2.56
CA THR A 171 9.36 -15.16 -3.97
C THR A 171 9.83 -13.89 -4.67
N LEU A 172 10.90 -13.99 -5.47
CA LEU A 172 11.38 -12.90 -6.32
C LEU A 172 11.38 -13.26 -7.80
N LEU A 173 11.16 -12.25 -8.63
CA LEU A 173 11.44 -12.20 -10.05
C LEU A 173 12.58 -11.20 -10.27
N LYS A 174 13.73 -11.68 -10.74
CA LYS A 174 14.92 -10.86 -11.04
C LYS A 174 14.96 -10.51 -12.53
N PHE A 175 15.26 -9.26 -12.83
CA PHE A 175 15.39 -8.72 -14.18
C PHE A 175 16.86 -8.46 -14.50
N GLN A 176 17.40 -9.10 -15.53
CA GLN A 176 18.79 -8.93 -15.96
C GLN A 176 18.85 -8.51 -17.43
N ARG A 177 19.56 -7.43 -17.75
CA ARG A 177 19.69 -6.90 -19.10
C ARG A 177 20.72 -7.70 -19.91
N ALA A 178 20.40 -8.04 -21.16
CA ALA A 178 21.26 -8.91 -21.98
C ALA A 178 22.50 -8.20 -22.55
N SER A 179 22.50 -6.87 -22.69
CA SER A 179 23.59 -6.11 -23.31
C SER A 179 24.88 -6.05 -22.48
N ASP A 180 24.75 -6.11 -21.15
CA ASP A 180 25.85 -5.95 -20.19
C ASP A 180 25.79 -6.95 -19.01
N GLY A 181 24.75 -7.78 -18.94
CA GLY A 181 24.58 -8.75 -17.86
C GLY A 181 24.21 -8.13 -16.50
N LYS A 182 23.97 -6.81 -16.44
CA LYS A 182 23.62 -6.12 -15.18
C LYS A 182 22.17 -6.42 -14.79
N ASN A 183 21.95 -6.61 -13.49
CA ASN A 183 20.61 -6.68 -12.92
C ASN A 183 20.00 -5.27 -12.93
N ILE A 184 18.80 -5.11 -13.49
CA ILE A 184 18.10 -3.82 -13.60
C ILE A 184 16.98 -3.65 -12.56
N GLY A 185 16.58 -4.74 -11.92
CA GLY A 185 15.62 -4.68 -10.82
C GLY A 185 15.19 -6.05 -10.31
N VAL A 186 14.39 -6.02 -9.27
CA VAL A 186 13.71 -7.18 -8.68
C VAL A 186 12.27 -6.82 -8.35
N LEU A 187 11.36 -7.77 -8.50
CA LEU A 187 9.99 -7.70 -8.00
C LEU A 187 9.78 -8.88 -7.05
N THR A 188 9.33 -8.61 -5.82
CA THR A 188 9.17 -9.61 -4.76
C THR A 188 7.74 -9.66 -4.24
N TRP A 189 7.32 -10.83 -3.76
CA TRP A 189 6.05 -11.07 -3.08
C TRP A 189 6.32 -11.72 -1.73
N PHE A 190 5.83 -11.08 -0.65
CA PHE A 190 5.94 -11.59 0.72
C PHE A 190 4.85 -10.97 1.61
N PRO A 191 4.09 -11.73 2.42
CA PRO A 191 2.97 -11.18 3.19
C PRO A 191 3.40 -10.60 4.54
N THR A 192 3.64 -9.30 4.59
CA THR A 192 3.87 -8.53 5.83
C THR A 192 3.18 -7.19 5.73
N HIS A 193 2.12 -7.01 6.52
CA HIS A 193 1.26 -5.83 6.53
C HIS A 193 2.06 -4.52 6.74
N GLY A 194 1.71 -3.44 6.02
CA GLY A 194 2.42 -2.16 6.07
C GLY A 194 1.99 -1.28 7.26
N THR A 195 2.09 -1.85 8.46
CA THR A 195 1.68 -1.28 9.75
C THR A 195 2.81 -1.32 10.79
N SER A 196 4.07 -1.34 10.36
CA SER A 196 5.21 -1.16 11.28
C SER A 196 5.24 0.26 11.86
N VAL A 197 4.67 1.23 11.15
CA VAL A 197 4.51 2.61 11.60
C VAL A 197 3.06 2.81 12.07
N LEU A 198 2.89 2.76 13.39
CA LEU A 198 1.60 2.74 14.11
C LEU A 198 0.68 3.96 13.82
N GLY A 199 -0.61 3.82 14.12
CA GLY A 199 -1.64 4.84 13.85
C GLY A 199 -1.44 6.21 14.51
N ASN A 200 -0.63 6.29 15.57
CA ASN A 200 -0.24 7.57 16.19
C ASN A 200 0.80 8.37 15.38
N ASN A 201 1.40 7.77 14.34
CA ASN A 201 2.30 8.46 13.43
C ASN A 201 1.53 9.39 12.48
N THR A 202 2.15 10.54 12.19
CA THR A 202 1.64 11.55 11.25
C THR A 202 2.66 11.90 10.15
N LEU A 203 3.78 11.18 10.04
CA LEU A 203 4.78 11.37 8.99
C LEU A 203 4.54 10.41 7.82
N VAL A 204 4.56 10.94 6.60
CA VAL A 204 4.42 10.11 5.40
C VAL A 204 5.62 9.17 5.23
N SER A 205 5.36 7.89 4.98
CA SER A 205 6.38 6.88 4.66
C SER A 205 5.81 5.68 3.89
N GLY A 206 6.68 4.93 3.19
CA GLY A 206 6.31 3.68 2.53
C GLY A 206 6.22 2.46 3.46
N ASP A 207 6.26 2.68 4.79
CA ASP A 207 6.30 1.65 5.82
C ASP A 207 7.42 0.60 5.58
N ASN A 208 7.30 -0.62 6.11
CA ASN A 208 8.31 -1.66 6.01
C ASN A 208 8.67 -2.06 4.57
N LYS A 209 7.71 -2.05 3.64
CA LYS A 209 7.94 -2.35 2.21
C LYS A 209 8.73 -1.27 1.50
N GLY A 210 8.37 0.00 1.70
CA GLY A 210 9.09 1.14 1.13
C GLY A 210 10.49 1.29 1.73
N VAL A 211 10.69 0.95 3.00
CA VAL A 211 12.01 0.86 3.63
C VAL A 211 12.83 -0.30 3.06
N ALA A 212 12.24 -1.49 2.88
CA ALA A 212 12.94 -2.63 2.27
C ALA A 212 13.37 -2.33 0.83
N ALA A 213 12.51 -1.68 0.04
CA ALA A 213 12.84 -1.20 -1.30
C ALA A 213 14.03 -0.23 -1.28
N TYR A 214 13.93 0.84 -0.48
CA TYR A 214 14.99 1.83 -0.30
C TYR A 214 16.31 1.21 0.15
N LEU A 215 16.30 0.33 1.15
CA LEU A 215 17.53 -0.30 1.67
C LEU A 215 18.19 -1.18 0.60
N PHE A 216 17.41 -1.92 -0.20
CA PHE A 216 17.97 -2.75 -1.27
C PHE A 216 18.48 -1.89 -2.44
N GLU A 217 17.71 -0.88 -2.86
CA GLU A 217 18.11 0.09 -3.90
C GLU A 217 19.43 0.79 -3.52
N LYS A 218 19.59 1.20 -2.24
CA LYS A 218 20.84 1.76 -1.72
C LYS A 218 21.97 0.72 -1.61
N SER A 219 21.69 -0.52 -1.20
CA SER A 219 22.74 -1.54 -0.97
C SER A 219 23.42 -2.03 -2.24
N VAL A 220 22.78 -1.88 -3.40
CA VAL A 220 23.37 -2.23 -4.71
C VAL A 220 23.96 -1.03 -5.46
N MET A 221 23.92 0.18 -4.89
CA MET A 221 24.57 1.34 -5.50
C MET A 221 26.09 1.13 -5.58
N GLY A 222 26.63 1.15 -6.79
CA GLY A 222 28.05 0.89 -7.03
C GLY A 222 28.45 -0.60 -7.07
N ASP A 223 27.49 -1.53 -7.00
CA ASP A 223 27.73 -2.94 -7.30
C ASP A 223 27.92 -3.13 -8.81
N ASP A 224 29.05 -3.71 -9.23
CA ASP A 224 29.36 -3.96 -10.65
C ASP A 224 28.29 -4.81 -11.36
N THR A 225 27.57 -5.65 -10.62
CA THR A 225 26.49 -6.52 -11.11
C THR A 225 25.13 -5.82 -11.20
N ALA A 226 24.97 -4.63 -10.64
CA ALA A 226 23.74 -3.83 -10.71
C ALA A 226 23.85 -2.73 -11.77
N ALA A 227 22.73 -2.36 -12.38
CA ALA A 227 22.64 -1.19 -13.25
C ALA A 227 22.37 0.08 -12.44
N ASP A 228 22.89 1.21 -12.94
CA ASP A 228 22.46 2.53 -12.46
C ASP A 228 20.94 2.65 -12.66
N GLY A 229 20.23 3.11 -11.63
CA GLY A 229 18.77 3.16 -11.63
C GLY A 229 18.07 1.81 -11.36
N PHE A 230 18.73 0.86 -10.71
CA PHE A 230 18.11 -0.38 -10.22
C PHE A 230 16.82 -0.12 -9.41
N VAL A 231 15.77 -0.90 -9.67
CA VAL A 231 14.46 -0.77 -9.00
C VAL A 231 14.11 -2.02 -8.18
N ALA A 232 13.75 -1.84 -6.90
CA ALA A 232 13.36 -2.93 -6.00
C ALA A 232 11.87 -2.85 -5.61
N GLY A 233 11.05 -3.69 -6.23
CA GLY A 233 9.62 -3.81 -5.92
C GLY A 233 9.37 -4.79 -4.78
N PHE A 234 8.76 -4.31 -3.70
CA PHE A 234 8.31 -5.16 -2.59
C PHE A 234 6.78 -5.22 -2.55
N SER A 235 6.21 -6.05 -3.41
CA SER A 235 4.76 -6.29 -3.43
C SER A 235 4.32 -7.01 -2.15
N GLN A 236 3.10 -6.71 -1.73
CA GLN A 236 2.38 -7.57 -0.80
C GLN A 236 1.99 -8.88 -1.46
N ALA A 237 1.61 -9.85 -0.62
CA ALA A 237 0.99 -11.10 -1.01
C ALA A 237 -0.33 -11.29 -0.25
N ASN A 238 -0.68 -12.52 0.15
CA ASN A 238 -1.82 -12.79 1.03
C ASN A 238 -1.56 -12.28 2.47
N VAL A 239 -1.82 -10.98 2.67
CA VAL A 239 -1.44 -10.17 3.83
C VAL A 239 -2.56 -9.94 4.85
N GLY A 240 -3.74 -10.53 4.64
CA GLY A 240 -4.96 -10.18 5.38
C GLY A 240 -4.92 -10.46 6.89
N ASP A 241 -4.23 -11.51 7.31
CA ASP A 241 -4.10 -11.91 8.72
C ASP A 241 -2.65 -11.84 9.24
N THR A 242 -1.71 -11.29 8.46
CA THR A 242 -0.32 -11.12 8.91
C THR A 242 -0.11 -9.75 9.56
N SER A 243 0.84 -9.67 10.48
CA SER A 243 1.26 -8.43 11.15
C SER A 243 2.79 -8.36 11.23
N PRO A 244 3.42 -7.18 11.03
CA PRO A 244 4.84 -6.98 11.25
C PRO A 244 5.21 -6.87 12.73
N ASN A 245 4.25 -6.76 13.64
CA ASN A 245 4.46 -6.47 15.06
C ASN A 245 4.79 -7.75 15.84
N VAL A 246 5.93 -8.36 15.51
CA VAL A 246 6.33 -9.72 15.92
C VAL A 246 6.59 -9.93 17.43
N LEU A 247 6.40 -8.90 18.26
CA LEU A 247 6.42 -9.00 19.73
C LEU A 247 5.05 -9.40 20.32
N GLY A 248 4.05 -9.68 19.47
CA GLY A 248 2.74 -10.19 19.85
C GLY A 248 1.66 -9.12 20.01
N ALA A 249 0.40 -9.55 19.99
CA ALA A 249 -0.76 -8.71 20.24
C ALA A 249 -1.09 -8.67 21.75
N TRP A 250 -1.29 -7.47 22.30
CA TRP A 250 -1.56 -7.23 23.72
C TRP A 250 -2.82 -6.37 23.89
N CYS A 251 -3.60 -6.60 24.95
CA CYS A 251 -4.78 -5.77 25.23
C CYS A 251 -4.36 -4.38 25.73
N GLU A 252 -4.79 -3.32 25.03
CA GLU A 252 -4.49 -1.91 25.38
C GLU A 252 -5.37 -1.35 26.53
N ASP A 253 -6.23 -2.19 27.12
CA ASP A 253 -6.99 -1.87 28.34
C ASP A 253 -6.13 -1.90 29.63
N GLY A 254 -4.85 -2.29 29.51
CA GLY A 254 -3.89 -2.38 30.61
C GLY A 254 -3.89 -3.73 31.35
N THR A 255 -4.63 -4.74 30.86
CA THR A 255 -4.74 -6.06 31.53
C THR A 255 -3.64 -7.06 31.15
N GLY A 256 -3.07 -6.94 29.95
CA GLY A 256 -1.99 -7.82 29.47
C GLY A 256 -2.39 -9.28 29.24
N GLN A 257 -3.66 -9.57 28.93
CA GLN A 257 -4.17 -10.93 28.71
C GLN A 257 -4.41 -11.28 27.22
N MET A 258 -4.60 -12.57 26.93
CA MET A 258 -4.80 -13.15 25.59
C MET A 258 -6.23 -13.71 25.44
N CYS A 259 -6.85 -13.57 24.25
CA CYS A 259 -8.28 -13.81 24.01
C CYS A 259 -8.69 -15.30 23.87
N SER A 260 -9.99 -15.60 24.07
CA SER A 260 -10.60 -16.96 24.16
C SER A 260 -11.32 -17.47 22.89
N PHE A 261 -11.97 -18.65 22.97
CA PHE A 261 -12.14 -19.66 21.90
C PHE A 261 -13.57 -20.30 21.88
N GLU A 262 -13.93 -20.95 20.75
CA GLU A 262 -15.20 -21.65 20.34
C GLU A 262 -16.25 -20.76 19.61
N ASN A 263 -16.92 -21.09 18.48
CA ASN A 263 -16.99 -22.25 17.54
C ASN A 263 -17.58 -21.86 16.14
N SER A 264 -17.77 -22.80 15.18
CA SER A 264 -18.32 -22.57 13.79
C SER A 264 -18.91 -23.85 13.12
N THR A 265 -19.79 -23.73 12.09
CA THR A 265 -20.22 -24.83 11.13
C THR A 265 -20.78 -24.33 9.77
N CYS A 266 -21.07 -25.24 8.79
CA CYS A 266 -20.99 -25.03 7.31
C CYS A 266 -22.18 -25.58 6.44
N SER A 267 -22.21 -25.37 5.10
CA SER A 267 -22.53 -26.34 3.99
C SER A 267 -22.92 -25.71 2.61
N ASP A 268 -23.14 -26.53 1.57
CA ASP A 268 -22.91 -26.29 0.13
C ASP A 268 -24.06 -25.77 -0.79
N GLU A 269 -23.64 -25.33 -1.99
CA GLU A 269 -24.30 -24.60 -3.09
C GLU A 269 -24.78 -23.18 -2.72
N VAL A 270 -24.05 -22.18 -3.24
CA VAL A 270 -23.83 -20.91 -2.54
C VAL A 270 -23.67 -19.72 -3.49
N GLU A 271 -24.14 -18.55 -3.05
CA GLU A 271 -24.04 -17.28 -3.78
C GLU A 271 -23.23 -16.24 -2.99
N THR A 272 -22.70 -15.22 -3.67
CA THR A 272 -22.07 -14.05 -3.02
C THR A 272 -23.11 -13.00 -2.66
N CYS A 273 -22.96 -12.36 -1.51
CA CYS A 273 -23.89 -11.36 -1.01
C CYS A 273 -23.57 -9.94 -1.52
N PRO A 274 -24.57 -9.06 -1.66
CA PRO A 274 -24.35 -7.61 -1.68
C PRO A 274 -23.49 -7.17 -0.49
N ALA A 275 -22.52 -6.28 -0.71
CA ALA A 275 -21.49 -6.00 0.29
C ALA A 275 -22.02 -5.53 1.67
N ALA A 276 -21.58 -6.17 2.75
CA ALA A 276 -21.84 -5.71 4.11
C ALA A 276 -20.65 -5.92 5.06
N LEU A 277 -20.54 -5.06 6.07
CA LEU A 277 -19.50 -5.12 7.11
C LEU A 277 -20.11 -5.52 8.45
N GLY A 278 -19.45 -6.47 9.13
CA GLY A 278 -19.87 -6.97 10.44
C GLY A 278 -19.49 -6.02 11.58
N TYR A 279 -20.07 -6.19 12.76
CA TYR A 279 -19.72 -5.40 13.95
C TYR A 279 -18.21 -5.40 14.28
N SER A 280 -17.53 -6.55 14.13
CA SER A 280 -16.07 -6.66 14.36
C SER A 280 -15.20 -5.83 13.41
N PHE A 281 -15.73 -5.31 12.29
CA PHE A 281 -15.01 -4.32 11.46
C PHE A 281 -14.73 -3.03 12.25
N ALA A 282 -15.66 -2.59 13.10
CA ALA A 282 -15.48 -1.39 13.90
C ALA A 282 -14.52 -1.59 15.10
N ALA A 283 -14.10 -2.83 15.39
CA ALA A 283 -13.14 -3.16 16.45
C ALA A 283 -11.66 -3.01 16.03
N GLY A 284 -11.37 -2.87 14.74
CA GLY A 284 -9.99 -2.84 14.21
C GLY A 284 -9.19 -4.11 14.50
N THR A 285 -7.86 -4.01 14.47
CA THR A 285 -6.92 -5.13 14.74
C THR A 285 -5.91 -4.78 15.83
N SER A 286 -5.05 -5.73 16.20
CA SER A 286 -3.91 -5.45 17.08
C SER A 286 -2.88 -4.49 16.49
N ASP A 287 -2.88 -4.26 15.18
CA ASP A 287 -1.99 -3.30 14.52
C ASP A 287 -2.52 -1.86 14.57
N GLY A 288 -3.83 -1.73 14.85
CA GLY A 288 -4.57 -0.49 14.88
C GLY A 288 -6.00 -0.77 15.38
N PRO A 289 -6.27 -0.59 16.68
CA PRO A 289 -7.58 -0.86 17.24
C PRO A 289 -8.61 0.14 16.72
N GLY A 290 -9.86 -0.32 16.64
CA GLY A 290 -10.99 0.53 16.27
C GLY A 290 -11.35 1.53 17.37
N ALA A 291 -12.18 2.51 17.01
CA ALA A 291 -12.76 3.42 17.99
C ALA A 291 -13.97 2.77 18.69
N PHE A 292 -14.23 3.20 19.93
CA PHE A 292 -15.40 2.82 20.74
C PHE A 292 -15.39 1.39 21.30
N ASP A 293 -16.55 0.92 21.77
CA ASP A 293 -16.79 -0.27 22.58
C ASP A 293 -16.91 -1.58 21.78
N PHE A 294 -16.35 -1.64 20.56
CA PHE A 294 -16.43 -2.81 19.70
C PHE A 294 -15.33 -3.84 20.03
N THR A 295 -15.72 -5.10 20.20
CA THR A 295 -14.81 -6.23 20.28
C THR A 295 -14.78 -7.01 18.96
N GLN A 296 -13.64 -7.62 18.64
CA GLN A 296 -13.59 -8.64 17.59
C GLN A 296 -14.29 -9.92 18.08
N HIS A 297 -14.78 -10.75 17.14
CA HIS A 297 -15.56 -11.98 17.39
C HIS A 297 -16.95 -11.71 18.00
N ASP A 298 -17.00 -11.18 19.23
CA ASP A 298 -18.24 -11.04 20.00
C ASP A 298 -19.07 -9.78 19.67
N GLY A 299 -18.58 -8.89 18.79
CA GLY A 299 -19.27 -7.65 18.44
C GLY A 299 -20.65 -7.92 17.82
N ASN A 300 -21.72 -7.46 18.48
CA ASN A 300 -23.11 -7.59 18.01
C ASN A 300 -24.03 -6.54 18.70
N PRO A 301 -25.31 -6.40 18.30
CA PRO A 301 -26.23 -5.40 18.86
C PRO A 301 -26.56 -5.53 20.35
N ASN A 302 -26.18 -6.63 21.01
CA ASN A 302 -26.39 -6.86 22.45
C ASN A 302 -25.10 -6.69 23.28
N THR A 303 -23.93 -6.76 22.64
CA THR A 303 -22.60 -6.59 23.29
C THR A 303 -22.00 -5.21 23.09
N THR A 304 -22.63 -4.36 22.27
CA THR A 304 -22.20 -2.99 21.97
C THR A 304 -23.30 -1.97 22.28
N SER A 305 -22.91 -0.70 22.40
CA SER A 305 -23.82 0.41 22.71
C SER A 305 -25.05 0.44 21.80
N PRO A 306 -26.29 0.47 22.36
CA PRO A 306 -27.53 0.52 21.58
C PRO A 306 -27.64 1.68 20.58
N VAL A 307 -26.80 2.71 20.73
CA VAL A 307 -26.67 3.83 19.77
C VAL A 307 -26.27 3.33 18.39
N TRP A 308 -25.38 2.35 18.28
CA TRP A 308 -24.88 1.86 16.99
C TRP A 308 -25.97 1.19 16.14
N ARG A 309 -26.93 0.51 16.78
CA ARG A 309 -28.12 -0.04 16.10
C ARG A 309 -29.03 1.05 15.52
N VAL A 310 -29.09 2.22 16.16
CA VAL A 310 -29.85 3.38 15.65
C VAL A 310 -29.11 4.03 14.49
N VAL A 311 -27.78 4.18 14.60
CA VAL A 311 -26.94 4.77 13.54
C VAL A 311 -26.91 3.89 12.29
N SER A 312 -26.81 2.57 12.41
CA SER A 312 -26.86 1.66 11.26
C SER A 312 -28.25 1.62 10.62
N GLY A 313 -29.32 1.52 11.42
CA GLY A 313 -30.70 1.57 10.94
C GLY A 313 -31.08 2.89 10.26
N MET A 314 -30.40 4.00 10.60
CA MET A 314 -30.55 5.29 9.90
C MET A 314 -29.88 5.34 8.51
N LEU A 315 -28.97 4.42 8.20
CA LEU A 315 -28.37 4.28 6.86
C LEU A 315 -29.21 3.34 5.98
N LYS A 316 -29.32 2.07 6.42
CA LYS A 316 -30.13 1.02 5.79
C LYS A 316 -30.28 -0.13 6.79
N GLU A 317 -31.50 -0.53 7.09
CA GLU A 317 -31.74 -1.72 7.91
C GLU A 317 -31.55 -2.99 7.04
N PRO A 318 -30.73 -3.98 7.46
CA PRO A 318 -30.49 -5.17 6.66
C PRO A 318 -31.75 -6.02 6.48
N SER A 319 -32.05 -6.43 5.24
CA SER A 319 -33.16 -7.33 4.94
C SER A 319 -32.92 -8.74 5.50
N GLU A 320 -33.98 -9.54 5.63
CA GLU A 320 -33.84 -10.95 6.06
C GLU A 320 -33.05 -11.80 5.04
N GLU A 321 -33.17 -11.49 3.75
CA GLU A 321 -32.37 -12.09 2.68
C GLU A 321 -30.88 -11.75 2.81
N GLN A 322 -30.57 -10.47 3.09
CA GLN A 322 -29.20 -10.00 3.28
C GLN A 322 -28.56 -10.59 4.55
N LYS A 323 -29.33 -10.72 5.64
CA LYS A 323 -28.92 -11.44 6.86
C LYS A 323 -28.68 -12.93 6.57
N ALA A 324 -29.59 -13.59 5.86
CA ALA A 324 -29.49 -15.01 5.53
C ALA A 324 -28.26 -15.31 4.67
N CYS A 325 -28.00 -14.50 3.64
CA CYS A 325 -26.81 -14.64 2.79
C CYS A 325 -25.52 -14.45 3.60
N HIS A 326 -25.47 -13.42 4.46
CA HIS A 326 -24.30 -13.16 5.29
C HIS A 326 -24.07 -14.17 6.42
N GLY A 327 -25.06 -15.01 6.73
CA GLY A 327 -24.99 -16.11 7.66
C GLY A 327 -24.52 -15.68 9.06
N PRO A 328 -23.34 -16.12 9.54
CA PRO A 328 -22.87 -15.82 10.89
C PRO A 328 -22.45 -14.36 11.12
N LYS A 329 -22.37 -13.50 10.08
CA LYS A 329 -21.97 -12.10 10.25
C LYS A 329 -23.10 -11.26 10.86
N PRO A 330 -22.95 -10.70 12.08
CA PRO A 330 -23.85 -9.66 12.57
C PRO A 330 -23.55 -8.37 11.78
N ILE A 331 -24.44 -8.00 10.86
CA ILE A 331 -24.24 -6.84 9.98
C ILE A 331 -24.33 -5.52 10.78
N LEU A 332 -23.28 -4.71 10.71
CA LEU A 332 -23.24 -3.34 11.21
C LEU A 332 -23.54 -2.33 10.09
N LEU A 333 -22.97 -2.52 8.90
CA LEU A 333 -23.17 -1.63 7.75
C LEU A 333 -23.60 -2.46 6.53
N ASP A 334 -24.85 -2.31 6.10
CA ASP A 334 -25.39 -2.91 4.87
C ASP A 334 -25.25 -1.89 3.72
N VAL A 335 -24.19 -2.01 2.92
CA VAL A 335 -23.68 -0.92 2.06
C VAL A 335 -23.67 -1.23 0.57
N GLY A 336 -23.75 -2.50 0.17
CA GLY A 336 -23.66 -2.93 -1.23
C GLY A 336 -24.76 -2.36 -2.11
N GLU A 337 -25.96 -2.18 -1.56
CA GLU A 337 -27.10 -1.61 -2.30
C GLU A 337 -27.20 -0.08 -2.17
N ILE A 338 -26.33 0.57 -1.38
CA ILE A 338 -26.36 2.02 -1.19
C ILE A 338 -25.62 2.72 -2.35
N THR A 339 -26.39 3.44 -3.17
CA THR A 339 -25.93 4.16 -4.36
C THR A 339 -26.00 5.69 -4.24
N SER A 340 -26.40 6.21 -3.07
CA SER A 340 -26.50 7.65 -2.80
C SER A 340 -25.49 8.07 -1.70
N PRO A 341 -24.74 9.18 -1.87
CA PRO A 341 -24.65 10.02 -3.09
C PRO A 341 -23.97 9.32 -4.28
N TYR A 342 -23.22 8.26 -4.01
CA TYR A 342 -22.65 7.29 -4.96
C TYR A 342 -22.40 5.97 -4.20
N GLN A 343 -21.87 4.96 -4.89
CA GLN A 343 -21.60 3.64 -4.31
C GLN A 343 -20.67 3.73 -3.09
N TRP A 344 -21.08 3.09 -2.00
CA TRP A 344 -20.28 3.02 -0.77
C TRP A 344 -19.15 2.00 -0.84
N THR A 345 -19.34 0.94 -1.62
CA THR A 345 -18.40 -0.18 -1.84
C THR A 345 -18.45 -0.63 -3.31
N PRO A 346 -17.42 -1.33 -3.82
CA PRO A 346 -17.47 -1.98 -5.12
C PRO A 346 -18.48 -3.13 -5.17
N ASN A 347 -19.28 -3.19 -6.22
CA ASN A 347 -20.10 -4.35 -6.62
C ASN A 347 -19.63 -4.98 -7.94
N VAL A 348 -18.74 -4.31 -8.66
CA VAL A 348 -18.03 -4.83 -9.83
C VAL A 348 -16.55 -4.74 -9.48
N VAL A 349 -15.82 -5.83 -9.71
CA VAL A 349 -14.46 -6.03 -9.19
C VAL A 349 -13.55 -6.57 -10.28
N ASP A 350 -12.33 -6.04 -10.34
CA ASP A 350 -11.28 -6.55 -11.21
C ASP A 350 -10.68 -7.85 -10.67
N VAL A 351 -10.76 -8.93 -11.44
CA VAL A 351 -10.02 -10.17 -11.18
C VAL A 351 -9.09 -10.43 -12.36
N GLN A 352 -7.78 -10.42 -12.11
CA GLN A 352 -6.75 -10.45 -13.13
C GLN A 352 -5.67 -11.47 -12.77
N VAL A 353 -5.11 -12.12 -13.79
CA VAL A 353 -4.03 -13.10 -13.64
C VAL A 353 -3.06 -12.95 -14.80
N PHE A 354 -1.75 -12.97 -14.52
CA PHE A 354 -0.70 -12.94 -15.53
C PHE A 354 0.11 -14.23 -15.53
N ARG A 355 0.79 -14.49 -16.65
CA ARG A 355 1.75 -15.58 -16.80
C ARG A 355 3.00 -15.08 -17.49
N VAL A 356 4.17 -15.49 -17.01
CA VAL A 356 5.45 -15.34 -17.70
C VAL A 356 6.27 -16.62 -17.52
N GLY A 357 6.34 -17.43 -18.59
CA GLY A 357 6.91 -18.77 -18.54
C GLY A 357 6.21 -19.65 -17.51
N GLN A 358 6.93 -20.04 -16.45
CA GLN A 358 6.41 -20.82 -15.32
C GLN A 358 5.87 -19.97 -14.16
N LEU A 359 6.10 -18.65 -14.14
CA LEU A 359 5.56 -17.77 -13.10
C LEU A 359 4.11 -17.39 -13.45
N VAL A 360 3.20 -17.53 -12.50
CA VAL A 360 1.80 -17.09 -12.59
C VAL A 360 1.52 -16.12 -11.44
N ILE A 361 0.98 -14.95 -11.76
CA ILE A 361 0.73 -13.86 -10.81
C ILE A 361 -0.78 -13.65 -10.71
N ILE A 362 -1.36 -14.00 -9.56
CA ILE A 362 -2.75 -13.68 -9.21
C ILE A 362 -2.78 -12.23 -8.71
N VAL A 363 -3.61 -11.38 -9.32
CA VAL A 363 -3.78 -9.98 -8.92
C VAL A 363 -5.06 -9.88 -8.09
N SER A 364 -4.91 -9.77 -6.76
CA SER A 364 -6.00 -9.84 -5.79
C SER A 364 -6.58 -8.45 -5.49
N PRO A 365 -7.90 -8.25 -5.63
CA PRO A 365 -8.57 -6.99 -5.28
C PRO A 365 -8.69 -6.76 -3.77
N GLY A 366 -8.60 -7.82 -2.96
CA GLY A 366 -8.67 -7.77 -1.51
C GLY A 366 -7.46 -8.34 -0.80
N GLU A 367 -7.47 -8.18 0.52
CA GLU A 367 -6.51 -8.70 1.47
C GLU A 367 -6.86 -10.16 1.81
N ALA A 368 -6.32 -11.09 1.02
CA ALA A 368 -6.45 -12.52 1.31
C ALA A 368 -5.69 -12.89 2.58
N THR A 369 -6.35 -13.62 3.49
CA THR A 369 -5.69 -14.27 4.64
C THR A 369 -4.70 -15.34 4.19
N THR A 370 -3.87 -15.81 5.12
CA THR A 370 -2.84 -16.83 4.87
C THR A 370 -3.43 -18.08 4.24
N MET A 371 -4.52 -18.65 4.78
CA MET A 371 -5.10 -19.86 4.20
C MET A 371 -5.90 -19.58 2.91
N ALA A 372 -6.60 -18.44 2.83
CA ALA A 372 -7.26 -18.02 1.60
C ALA A 372 -6.29 -17.91 0.42
N GLY A 373 -5.13 -17.26 0.64
CA GLY A 373 -4.06 -17.17 -0.34
C GLY A 373 -3.48 -18.52 -0.75
N ARG A 374 -3.29 -19.44 0.20
CA ARG A 374 -2.83 -20.81 -0.08
C ARG A 374 -3.82 -21.60 -0.94
N ARG A 375 -5.10 -21.60 -0.58
CA ARG A 375 -6.17 -22.27 -1.36
C ARG A 375 -6.22 -21.73 -2.78
N TRP A 376 -6.17 -20.41 -2.95
CA TRP A 376 -6.20 -19.75 -4.27
C TRP A 376 -4.97 -20.08 -5.12
N LYS A 377 -3.76 -19.97 -4.54
CA LYS A 377 -2.50 -20.33 -5.24
C LYS A 377 -2.45 -21.82 -5.61
N ASN A 378 -2.89 -22.71 -4.71
CA ASN A 378 -2.98 -24.16 -4.98
C ASN A 378 -3.93 -24.43 -6.16
N ALA A 379 -5.16 -23.92 -6.11
CA ALA A 379 -6.16 -24.15 -7.15
C ALA A 379 -5.68 -23.68 -8.54
N VAL A 380 -5.06 -22.48 -8.61
CA VAL A 380 -4.46 -21.96 -9.84
C VAL A 380 -3.28 -22.83 -10.28
N ARG A 381 -2.37 -23.21 -9.37
CA ARG A 381 -1.23 -24.09 -9.68
C ARG A 381 -1.68 -25.41 -10.28
N ASP A 382 -2.69 -26.03 -9.70
CA ASP A 382 -3.15 -27.37 -10.12
C ASP A 382 -3.87 -27.27 -11.48
N LYS A 383 -4.65 -26.20 -11.73
CA LYS A 383 -5.27 -25.91 -13.04
C LYS A 383 -4.23 -25.63 -14.13
N VAL A 384 -3.23 -24.79 -13.84
CA VAL A 384 -2.13 -24.43 -14.75
C VAL A 384 -1.28 -25.65 -15.08
N THR A 385 -0.91 -26.44 -14.06
CA THR A 385 -0.16 -27.71 -14.23
C THR A 385 -0.93 -28.66 -15.14
N THR A 386 -2.23 -28.81 -14.93
CA THR A 386 -3.07 -29.70 -15.77
C THR A 386 -3.20 -29.18 -17.21
N LEU A 387 -3.43 -27.88 -17.39
CA LEU A 387 -3.78 -27.30 -18.68
C LEU A 387 -2.58 -27.13 -19.61
N PHE A 388 -1.41 -26.80 -19.06
CA PHE A 388 -0.20 -26.51 -19.84
C PHE A 388 0.84 -27.64 -19.83
N ALA A 389 0.51 -28.82 -19.28
CA ALA A 389 1.38 -30.01 -19.26
C ALA A 389 1.93 -30.43 -20.64
N ALA A 390 1.23 -30.08 -21.72
CA ALA A 390 1.61 -30.38 -23.10
C ALA A 390 2.38 -29.24 -23.81
N GLU A 391 2.57 -28.08 -23.17
CA GLU A 391 3.33 -26.97 -23.76
C GLU A 391 4.84 -27.25 -23.73
N PRO A 392 5.61 -26.83 -24.76
CA PRO A 392 7.07 -26.94 -24.75
C PRO A 392 7.67 -26.23 -23.53
N ASN A 393 8.65 -26.88 -22.88
CA ASN A 393 9.30 -26.40 -21.66
C ASN A 393 8.34 -26.22 -20.45
N SER A 394 7.26 -27.00 -20.36
CA SER A 394 6.38 -27.05 -19.18
C SER A 394 7.13 -27.44 -17.90
N ALA A 395 7.60 -26.43 -17.16
CA ALA A 395 8.10 -26.56 -15.78
C ALA A 395 6.94 -26.46 -14.76
N LEU A 396 7.20 -26.87 -13.52
CA LEU A 396 6.22 -26.71 -12.44
C LEU A 396 5.91 -25.21 -12.22
N PRO A 397 4.63 -24.81 -12.21
CA PRO A 397 4.27 -23.41 -12.11
C PRO A 397 4.55 -22.85 -10.70
N VAL A 398 5.24 -21.72 -10.66
CA VAL A 398 5.43 -20.89 -9.47
C VAL A 398 4.26 -19.92 -9.43
N VAL A 399 3.37 -20.07 -8.45
CA VAL A 399 2.19 -19.20 -8.34
C VAL A 399 2.38 -18.23 -7.18
N VAL A 400 2.34 -16.94 -7.48
CA VAL A 400 2.33 -15.85 -6.49
C VAL A 400 0.96 -15.17 -6.49
N LEU A 401 0.62 -14.54 -5.37
CA LEU A 401 -0.53 -13.65 -5.24
C LEU A 401 0.01 -12.28 -4.87
N GLY A 402 -0.53 -11.22 -5.49
CA GLY A 402 -0.19 -9.83 -5.20
C GLY A 402 -1.43 -8.97 -5.08
N GLY A 403 -1.54 -8.21 -4.00
CA GLY A 403 -2.67 -7.34 -3.70
C GLY A 403 -2.54 -6.70 -2.31
N PRO A 404 -3.39 -5.71 -1.96
CA PRO A 404 -4.60 -5.33 -2.68
C PRO A 404 -4.35 -4.50 -3.93
N ALA A 405 -5.08 -4.79 -5.00
CA ALA A 405 -4.81 -4.29 -6.34
C ALA A 405 -6.07 -3.94 -7.14
N ASN A 406 -5.93 -3.03 -8.10
CA ASN A 406 -6.95 -2.60 -9.07
C ASN A 406 -8.25 -1.99 -8.51
N SER A 407 -9.00 -2.71 -7.69
CA SER A 407 -10.24 -2.27 -7.04
C SER A 407 -10.25 -2.81 -5.61
N TYR A 408 -10.10 -1.96 -4.60
CA TYR A 408 -9.97 -2.40 -3.20
C TYR A 408 -11.29 -2.94 -2.62
N THR A 409 -11.32 -4.22 -2.24
CA THR A 409 -12.52 -4.91 -1.71
C THR A 409 -12.40 -5.38 -0.26
N HIS A 410 -11.60 -4.69 0.57
CA HIS A 410 -11.31 -5.12 1.95
C HIS A 410 -10.75 -6.57 1.99
N TYR A 411 -11.28 -7.46 2.83
CA TYR A 411 -10.65 -8.75 3.16
C TYR A 411 -11.23 -9.94 2.39
N ILE A 412 -10.45 -11.02 2.33
CA ILE A 412 -10.85 -12.31 1.77
C ILE A 412 -10.40 -13.41 2.74
N ALA A 413 -11.29 -13.81 3.64
CA ALA A 413 -11.11 -14.93 4.55
C ALA A 413 -11.52 -16.28 3.90
N THR A 414 -11.11 -17.40 4.48
CA THR A 414 -11.77 -18.71 4.22
C THR A 414 -13.17 -18.74 4.82
N GLU A 415 -14.00 -19.73 4.46
CA GLU A 415 -15.34 -19.88 5.05
C GLU A 415 -15.26 -20.20 6.55
N GLU A 416 -14.24 -20.97 6.93
CA GLU A 416 -13.93 -21.33 8.31
C GLU A 416 -13.48 -20.11 9.13
N GLU A 417 -12.58 -19.28 8.58
CA GLU A 417 -12.15 -18.02 9.19
C GLU A 417 -13.28 -16.98 9.22
N TYR A 418 -14.13 -16.94 8.19
CA TYR A 418 -15.32 -16.08 8.13
C TYR A 418 -16.32 -16.47 9.22
N GLY A 419 -16.54 -17.76 9.46
CA GLY A 419 -17.42 -18.27 10.52
C GLY A 419 -17.07 -17.74 11.92
N ILE A 420 -15.79 -17.39 12.14
CA ILE A 420 -15.27 -16.86 13.41
C ILE A 420 -15.51 -15.34 13.55
N GLN A 421 -15.79 -14.58 12.48
CA GLN A 421 -16.11 -13.14 12.54
C GLN A 421 -15.14 -12.27 13.38
N ARG A 422 -13.84 -12.58 13.35
CA ARG A 422 -12.78 -11.59 13.66
C ARG A 422 -12.75 -10.48 12.60
N TYR A 423 -11.87 -9.49 12.76
CA TYR A 423 -11.83 -8.31 11.88
C TYR A 423 -11.81 -8.69 10.39
N GLU A 424 -10.99 -9.65 9.97
CA GLU A 424 -10.88 -10.12 8.58
C GLU A 424 -12.19 -10.76 8.07
N GLY A 425 -12.84 -11.61 8.88
CA GLY A 425 -14.11 -12.25 8.54
C GLY A 425 -15.29 -11.26 8.48
N ALA A 426 -15.34 -10.31 9.41
CA ALA A 426 -16.35 -9.23 9.39
C ALA A 426 -16.14 -8.25 8.23
N SER A 427 -14.89 -8.07 7.80
CA SER A 427 -14.48 -7.21 6.68
C SER A 427 -14.46 -7.90 5.32
N THR A 428 -14.80 -9.20 5.25
CA THR A 428 -14.96 -9.93 4.00
C THR A 428 -16.31 -9.56 3.37
N LEU A 429 -16.30 -8.65 2.39
CA LEU A 429 -17.49 -7.90 1.96
C LEU A 429 -18.64 -8.76 1.47
N TYR A 430 -18.37 -9.75 0.61
CA TYR A 430 -19.40 -10.45 -0.19
C TYR A 430 -19.90 -11.76 0.44
N GLY A 431 -19.79 -11.88 1.77
CA GLY A 431 -20.25 -13.04 2.52
C GLY A 431 -19.23 -14.19 2.60
N PRO A 432 -19.62 -15.34 3.17
CA PRO A 432 -18.69 -16.44 3.44
C PRO A 432 -17.96 -16.94 2.19
N HIS A 433 -18.67 -17.01 1.07
CA HIS A 433 -18.20 -17.64 -0.17
C HIS A 433 -17.35 -16.70 -1.06
N THR A 434 -16.92 -15.56 -0.52
CA THR A 434 -16.08 -14.56 -1.22
C THR A 434 -14.83 -15.20 -1.82
N LEU A 435 -14.12 -16.05 -1.05
CA LEU A 435 -12.94 -16.77 -1.55
C LEU A 435 -13.27 -17.74 -2.69
N ALA A 436 -14.33 -18.55 -2.53
CA ALA A 436 -14.74 -19.52 -3.53
C ALA A 436 -15.07 -18.84 -4.87
N ALA A 437 -15.78 -17.70 -4.82
CA ALA A 437 -16.08 -16.89 -6.00
C ALA A 437 -14.80 -16.36 -6.68
N TYR A 438 -13.85 -15.80 -5.93
CA TYR A 438 -12.59 -15.32 -6.48
C TYR A 438 -11.73 -16.42 -7.11
N ILE A 439 -11.67 -17.60 -6.47
CA ILE A 439 -10.99 -18.78 -7.04
C ILE A 439 -11.68 -19.16 -8.36
N ASN A 440 -13.00 -19.35 -8.35
CA ASN A 440 -13.76 -19.77 -9.53
C ASN A 440 -13.57 -18.81 -10.72
N VAL A 441 -13.71 -17.50 -10.49
CA VAL A 441 -13.50 -16.47 -11.52
C VAL A 441 -12.06 -16.51 -12.05
N THR A 442 -11.05 -16.64 -11.17
CA THR A 442 -9.64 -16.74 -11.60
C THR A 442 -9.40 -18.00 -12.45
N LEU A 443 -9.95 -19.15 -12.05
CA LEU A 443 -9.83 -20.41 -12.80
C LEU A 443 -10.53 -20.36 -14.16
N SER A 444 -11.54 -19.50 -14.34
CA SER A 444 -12.17 -19.23 -15.64
C SER A 444 -11.27 -18.42 -16.57
N TRP A 445 -10.33 -17.64 -16.03
CA TRP A 445 -9.37 -16.84 -16.80
C TRP A 445 -8.08 -17.59 -17.16
N VAL A 446 -7.65 -18.59 -16.37
CA VAL A 446 -6.44 -19.39 -16.63
C VAL A 446 -6.33 -19.92 -18.08
N PRO A 447 -7.40 -20.38 -18.76
CA PRO A 447 -7.31 -20.85 -20.15
C PRO A 447 -6.87 -19.78 -21.18
N TYR A 448 -7.05 -18.50 -20.88
CA TYR A 448 -6.60 -17.40 -21.74
C TYR A 448 -5.11 -17.05 -21.53
N LEU A 449 -4.38 -17.80 -20.71
CA LEU A 449 -2.93 -17.69 -20.49
C LEU A 449 -2.11 -18.74 -21.29
N SER A 450 -2.74 -19.40 -22.27
CA SER A 450 -2.03 -20.30 -23.18
C SER A 450 -1.33 -19.52 -24.30
N SER A 451 -0.25 -20.08 -24.84
CA SER A 451 0.51 -19.47 -25.94
C SER A 451 -0.25 -19.27 -27.26
N VAL A 452 -1.50 -19.75 -27.36
CA VAL A 452 -2.33 -19.75 -28.58
C VAL A 452 -3.75 -19.21 -28.35
N SER A 453 -4.06 -18.69 -27.15
CA SER A 453 -5.42 -18.23 -26.81
C SER A 453 -5.73 -16.82 -27.30
N SER A 454 -7.03 -16.55 -27.49
CA SER A 454 -7.56 -15.19 -27.64
C SER A 454 -7.51 -14.43 -26.32
N ARG A 455 -7.73 -13.11 -26.37
CA ARG A 455 -8.06 -12.32 -25.17
C ARG A 455 -9.39 -12.79 -24.55
N PRO A 456 -9.57 -12.68 -23.22
CA PRO A 456 -10.85 -12.96 -22.57
C PRO A 456 -11.93 -11.91 -22.97
N PRO A 457 -13.22 -12.26 -22.90
CA PRO A 457 -14.31 -11.30 -23.10
C PRO A 457 -14.27 -10.19 -22.06
N ARG A 458 -14.60 -8.95 -22.46
CA ARG A 458 -14.71 -7.80 -21.55
C ARG A 458 -15.92 -7.98 -20.64
N GLY A 459 -15.68 -8.01 -19.33
CA GLY A 459 -16.73 -8.01 -18.31
C GLY A 459 -17.38 -6.62 -18.13
N PRO A 460 -18.34 -6.49 -17.19
CA PRO A 460 -18.80 -5.18 -16.74
C PRO A 460 -17.64 -4.41 -16.07
N GLU A 461 -17.68 -3.09 -16.18
CA GLU A 461 -16.62 -2.22 -15.66
C GLU A 461 -17.04 -1.53 -14.35
N PRO A 462 -16.14 -1.46 -13.35
CA PRO A 462 -16.39 -0.70 -12.12
C PRO A 462 -16.75 0.78 -12.39
N PRO A 463 -17.73 1.36 -11.67
CA PRO A 463 -18.11 2.76 -11.85
C PRO A 463 -17.04 3.70 -11.30
N ASP A 464 -16.57 4.65 -12.11
CA ASP A 464 -15.71 5.76 -11.66
C ASP A 464 -16.54 6.89 -11.00
N ASN A 465 -16.18 7.24 -9.77
CA ASN A 465 -16.78 8.29 -8.97
C ASN A 465 -15.85 9.50 -8.77
N SER A 466 -14.62 9.48 -9.30
CA SER A 466 -13.59 10.52 -9.09
C SER A 466 -14.09 11.94 -9.38
N ASN A 467 -14.92 12.08 -10.43
CA ASN A 467 -15.49 13.35 -10.89
C ASN A 467 -16.77 13.79 -10.15
N ARG A 468 -17.37 12.92 -9.32
CA ARG A 468 -18.58 13.22 -8.52
C ARG A 468 -18.38 13.05 -7.01
N SER A 469 -17.18 12.69 -6.58
CA SER A 469 -16.88 12.46 -5.16
C SER A 469 -16.88 13.76 -4.37
N LEU A 470 -17.38 13.70 -3.14
CA LEU A 470 -17.43 14.83 -2.22
C LEU A 470 -16.05 15.09 -1.62
N CYS A 471 -15.74 16.35 -1.33
CA CYS A 471 -14.50 16.74 -0.64
C CYS A 471 -14.81 17.74 0.47
N PHE A 472 -14.44 17.39 1.70
CA PHE A 472 -14.60 18.22 2.90
C PHE A 472 -13.25 18.62 3.51
N ILE A 473 -12.14 18.31 2.85
CA ILE A 473 -10.80 18.75 3.23
C ILE A 473 -10.68 20.25 2.93
N PRO A 474 -10.46 21.13 3.93
CA PRO A 474 -10.32 22.55 3.67
C PRO A 474 -9.14 22.86 2.75
N SER A 475 -9.32 23.75 1.79
CA SER A 475 -8.22 24.27 0.97
C SER A 475 -7.28 25.15 1.81
N VAL A 476 -6.00 25.24 1.42
CA VAL A 476 -5.11 26.26 2.00
C VAL A 476 -5.63 27.64 1.59
N ILE A 477 -5.97 28.49 2.56
CA ILE A 477 -6.49 29.85 2.32
C ILE A 477 -5.33 30.77 1.93
N HIS A 478 -4.40 30.96 2.88
CA HIS A 478 -3.15 31.70 2.73
C HIS A 478 -2.15 31.17 3.78
N ASP A 479 -0.89 31.56 3.65
CA ASP A 479 0.13 31.46 4.69
C ASP A 479 0.71 32.84 4.99
N ALA A 480 1.20 33.03 6.22
CA ALA A 480 1.87 34.26 6.63
C ALA A 480 3.13 33.96 7.47
N THR A 481 3.94 34.99 7.68
CA THR A 481 5.15 34.94 8.51
C THR A 481 4.92 35.64 9.85
N PRO A 482 5.71 35.32 10.90
CA PRO A 482 5.79 36.17 12.08
C PRO A 482 6.24 37.60 11.74
N PHE A 483 5.89 38.58 12.59
CA PHE A 483 6.33 39.96 12.40
C PHE A 483 7.87 40.06 12.24
N PHE A 484 8.30 40.84 11.24
CA PHE A 484 9.71 41.04 10.88
C PHE A 484 10.47 39.77 10.45
N LYS A 485 9.77 38.71 10.03
CA LYS A 485 10.34 37.49 9.44
C LYS A 485 9.87 37.28 8.00
N SER A 486 10.72 36.63 7.21
CA SER A 486 10.41 36.13 5.87
C SER A 486 10.20 34.60 5.89
N PHE A 487 9.55 34.06 4.85
CA PHE A 487 9.53 32.62 4.65
C PHE A 487 10.94 32.11 4.38
N GLY A 488 11.31 30.97 4.98
CA GLY A 488 12.67 30.42 4.91
C GLY A 488 13.63 30.96 5.98
N ASP A 489 13.27 32.00 6.75
CA ASP A 489 14.08 32.49 7.85
C ASP A 489 14.29 31.42 8.93
N ILE A 490 15.50 31.34 9.48
CA ILE A 490 15.79 30.47 10.62
C ILE A 490 15.00 30.92 11.87
N VAL A 491 14.38 29.95 12.53
CA VAL A 491 13.77 30.01 13.86
C VAL A 491 14.71 29.39 14.91
N ARG A 492 15.33 28.25 14.58
CA ARG A 492 16.34 27.58 15.41
C ARG A 492 17.43 27.00 14.50
N ASP A 493 18.68 27.41 14.71
CA ASP A 493 19.81 27.00 13.88
C ASP A 493 20.49 25.72 14.40
N VAL A 494 21.36 25.15 13.57
CA VAL A 494 22.25 24.03 13.90
C VAL A 494 23.36 24.44 14.90
N LYS A 495 23.95 23.46 15.57
CA LYS A 495 25.22 23.63 16.28
C LYS A 495 26.37 23.62 15.26
N LYS A 496 27.52 24.20 15.63
CA LYS A 496 28.71 24.23 14.74
C LYS A 496 29.33 22.87 14.47
N VAL A 497 29.25 21.93 15.42
CA VAL A 497 29.90 20.61 15.33
C VAL A 497 28.95 19.55 15.89
N TYR A 498 28.88 18.40 15.21
CA TYR A 498 28.18 17.19 15.62
C TYR A 498 29.11 15.98 15.46
N ARG A 499 28.97 14.99 16.34
CA ARG A 499 29.56 13.66 16.14
C ARG A 499 28.63 12.82 15.27
N ARG A 500 29.20 11.88 14.51
CA ARG A 500 28.43 10.84 13.81
C ARG A 500 27.49 10.10 14.79
N GLY A 501 26.30 9.72 14.34
CA GLY A 501 25.23 9.16 15.18
C GLY A 501 24.37 10.20 15.92
N ALA A 502 24.73 11.49 15.91
CA ALA A 502 23.89 12.54 16.47
C ALA A 502 22.79 12.99 15.50
N THR A 503 21.68 13.49 16.05
CA THR A 503 20.64 14.17 15.25
C THR A 503 21.00 15.65 15.05
N VAL A 504 21.18 16.06 13.80
CA VAL A 504 21.26 17.47 13.41
C VAL A 504 19.84 17.99 13.16
N SER A 505 19.51 19.22 13.58
CA SER A 505 18.20 19.80 13.27
C SER A 505 18.26 21.31 13.15
N ALA A 506 17.49 21.83 12.20
CA ALA A 506 17.22 23.25 11.98
C ALA A 506 15.70 23.47 11.84
N SER A 507 15.23 24.62 12.28
CA SER A 507 13.81 25.01 12.24
C SER A 507 13.67 26.32 11.47
N PHE A 508 12.70 26.41 10.56
CA PHE A 508 12.49 27.52 9.62
C PHE A 508 11.06 28.05 9.68
N VAL A 509 10.87 29.32 9.33
CA VAL A 509 9.55 29.88 9.03
C VAL A 509 9.01 29.22 7.76
N GLY A 510 7.93 28.48 7.88
CA GLY A 510 7.40 27.61 6.83
C GLY A 510 6.04 28.05 6.29
N ALA A 511 5.65 27.43 5.18
CA ALA A 511 4.31 27.52 4.59
C ALA A 511 3.68 26.12 4.49
N ASN A 512 2.39 26.03 4.16
CA ASN A 512 1.71 24.74 4.08
C ASN A 512 2.25 23.86 2.92
N PRO A 513 2.74 22.62 3.17
CA PRO A 513 3.26 21.75 2.11
C PRO A 513 2.22 21.41 1.03
N ARG A 514 0.91 21.50 1.31
CA ARG A 514 -0.16 21.29 0.32
C ARG A 514 -0.20 22.35 -0.79
N ASN A 515 0.54 23.45 -0.68
CA ASN A 515 0.67 24.42 -1.77
C ASN A 515 1.40 23.82 -2.98
N ASN A 516 2.38 22.94 -2.73
CA ASN A 516 3.15 22.26 -3.76
C ASN A 516 3.71 20.96 -3.18
N LEU A 517 3.27 19.81 -3.71
CA LEU A 517 3.74 18.49 -3.22
C LEU A 517 5.22 18.21 -3.53
N ARG A 518 5.84 19.03 -4.40
CA ARG A 518 7.22 18.89 -4.89
C ARG A 518 7.48 17.48 -5.42
N LEU A 519 6.58 16.99 -6.29
CA LEU A 519 6.77 15.73 -7.01
C LEU A 519 8.04 15.82 -7.88
N GLU A 520 8.81 14.73 -7.99
CA GLU A 520 10.14 14.70 -8.61
C GLU A 520 11.14 15.73 -8.01
N GLY A 521 10.94 16.13 -6.76
CA GLY A 521 11.83 17.02 -6.02
C GLY A 521 11.70 16.83 -4.51
N SER A 522 12.24 17.79 -3.74
CA SER A 522 12.33 17.68 -2.27
C SER A 522 11.95 18.97 -1.56
N TYR A 523 11.40 18.83 -0.36
CA TYR A 523 11.23 19.91 0.63
C TYR A 523 12.52 20.15 1.41
N ALA A 524 13.36 19.13 1.61
CA ALA A 524 14.58 19.21 2.39
C ALA A 524 15.72 18.48 1.70
N VAL A 525 16.93 19.04 1.77
CA VAL A 525 18.17 18.35 1.43
C VAL A 525 19.27 18.66 2.45
N VAL A 526 20.21 17.72 2.60
CA VAL A 526 21.50 17.96 3.24
C VAL A 526 22.56 18.06 2.16
N GLU A 527 23.28 19.17 2.15
CA GLU A 527 24.39 19.40 1.23
C GLU A 527 25.73 19.29 1.98
N GLN A 528 26.71 18.63 1.36
CA GLN A 528 28.10 18.54 1.79
C GLN A 528 28.95 19.49 0.94
N LEU A 529 29.92 20.18 1.55
CA LEU A 529 30.90 20.99 0.82
C LEU A 529 32.05 20.11 0.31
N ASP A 530 32.17 19.97 -1.00
CA ASP A 530 33.37 19.43 -1.62
C ASP A 530 34.51 20.44 -1.51
N LEU A 531 35.52 20.13 -0.70
CA LEU A 531 36.68 21.00 -0.44
C LEU A 531 37.61 21.16 -1.65
N THR A 532 37.52 20.28 -2.66
CA THR A 532 38.34 20.35 -3.88
C THR A 532 37.74 21.29 -4.93
N THR A 533 36.41 21.28 -5.09
CA THR A 533 35.70 22.14 -6.05
C THR A 533 35.09 23.40 -5.42
N LEU A 534 35.04 23.48 -4.08
CA LEU A 534 34.31 24.49 -3.29
C LEU A 534 32.82 24.59 -3.66
N ARG A 535 32.21 23.46 -4.03
CA ARG A 535 30.79 23.37 -4.37
C ARG A 535 30.03 22.54 -3.35
N TRP A 536 28.78 22.94 -3.13
CA TRP A 536 27.82 22.16 -2.34
C TRP A 536 27.23 21.05 -3.21
N ARG A 537 27.23 19.82 -2.69
CA ARG A 537 26.64 18.63 -3.31
C ARG A 537 25.58 18.07 -2.38
N THR A 538 24.36 17.87 -2.87
CA THR A 538 23.33 17.11 -2.14
C THR A 538 23.83 15.70 -1.85
N VAL A 539 23.82 15.32 -0.57
CA VAL A 539 24.16 13.97 -0.11
C VAL A 539 22.99 13.23 0.52
N ARG A 540 21.96 13.97 0.96
CA ARG A 540 20.67 13.43 1.37
C ARG A 540 19.53 14.30 0.87
N ASP A 541 18.40 13.66 0.57
CA ASP A 541 17.12 14.31 0.27
C ASP A 541 16.00 13.70 1.11
N ASP A 542 14.76 14.17 0.93
CA ASP A 542 13.59 13.71 1.69
C ASP A 542 13.00 12.36 1.23
N GLY A 543 13.68 11.70 0.28
CA GLY A 543 13.55 10.26 0.00
C GLY A 543 14.41 9.39 0.92
N ASP A 544 15.46 9.94 1.54
CA ASP A 544 16.32 9.20 2.47
C ASP A 544 15.68 9.09 3.87
N TRP A 545 15.55 7.85 4.36
CA TRP A 545 14.91 7.51 5.65
C TRP A 545 15.41 8.29 6.88
N HIS A 546 16.64 8.78 6.81
CA HIS A 546 17.32 9.51 7.89
C HIS A 546 17.09 11.03 7.86
N LEU A 547 16.49 11.59 6.80
CA LEU A 547 16.14 13.00 6.71
C LEU A 547 14.63 13.19 6.90
N VAL A 548 14.24 13.69 8.06
CA VAL A 548 12.83 13.88 8.41
C VAL A 548 12.44 15.34 8.28
N PHE A 549 11.38 15.60 7.51
CA PHE A 549 10.71 16.88 7.38
C PHE A 549 9.44 16.88 8.25
N ARG A 550 9.31 17.85 9.16
CA ARG A 550 8.11 18.10 9.97
C ARG A 550 7.60 19.50 9.72
N TRP A 551 6.30 19.64 9.54
CA TRP A 551 5.57 20.90 9.42
C TRP A 551 4.58 21.03 10.58
N ARG A 552 4.47 22.23 11.15
CA ARG A 552 3.48 22.55 12.18
C ARG A 552 2.83 23.91 11.93
N ARG A 553 1.51 23.98 12.08
CA ARG A 553 0.81 25.27 12.17
C ARG A 553 1.08 25.86 13.56
N VAL A 554 1.56 27.11 13.61
CA VAL A 554 1.84 27.84 14.85
C VAL A 554 0.66 28.72 15.24
N SER A 555 -0.04 29.29 14.26
CA SER A 555 -1.30 29.99 14.47
C SER A 555 -2.23 29.78 13.29
N GLU A 556 -3.41 29.23 13.53
CA GLU A 556 -4.47 29.12 12.51
C GLU A 556 -5.00 30.50 12.11
N LEU A 557 -5.28 31.36 13.10
CA LEU A 557 -5.82 32.70 12.88
C LEU A 557 -4.89 33.59 12.05
N LEU A 558 -3.57 33.51 12.30
CA LEU A 558 -2.57 34.31 11.59
C LEU A 558 -1.98 33.58 10.38
N GLY A 559 -2.34 32.33 10.11
CA GLY A 559 -1.77 31.56 8.99
C GLY A 559 -0.27 31.25 9.12
N THR A 560 0.34 31.35 10.30
CA THR A 560 1.78 31.13 10.49
C THR A 560 2.13 29.67 10.72
N SER A 561 3.22 29.19 10.12
CA SER A 561 3.73 27.83 10.31
C SER A 561 5.24 27.76 10.40
N GLU A 562 5.74 26.65 10.93
CA GLU A 562 7.17 26.34 11.03
C GLU A 562 7.45 24.97 10.42
N VAL A 563 8.68 24.81 9.93
CA VAL A 563 9.22 23.54 9.44
C VAL A 563 10.44 23.16 10.26
N ASP A 564 10.40 21.99 10.89
CA ASP A 564 11.51 21.35 11.58
C ASP A 564 12.12 20.28 10.64
N ILE A 565 13.37 20.47 10.22
CA ILE A 565 14.14 19.44 9.50
C ILE A 565 15.10 18.78 10.48
N SER A 566 15.20 17.44 10.45
CA SER A 566 16.15 16.68 11.27
C SER A 566 16.83 15.58 10.48
N TRP A 567 18.17 15.56 10.49
CA TRP A 567 18.99 14.49 9.93
C TRP A 567 19.55 13.61 11.05
N GLU A 568 19.15 12.34 11.04
CA GLU A 568 19.66 11.28 11.91
C GLU A 568 20.98 10.76 11.32
N THR A 569 22.14 11.37 11.66
CA THR A 569 23.41 11.07 10.97
C THR A 569 23.80 9.60 11.09
N GLU A 570 24.02 8.95 9.95
CA GLU A 570 24.22 7.50 9.89
C GLU A 570 25.62 7.08 10.36
N PRO A 571 25.83 5.83 10.81
CA PRO A 571 27.16 5.30 11.16
C PRO A 571 28.21 5.35 10.02
N TRP A 572 27.75 5.52 8.77
CA TRP A 572 28.55 5.68 7.56
C TRP A 572 28.53 7.11 6.98
N ALA A 573 27.99 8.11 7.69
CA ALA A 573 28.03 9.50 7.25
C ALA A 573 29.48 10.02 7.24
N GLU A 574 29.96 10.48 6.09
CA GLU A 574 31.32 11.01 5.93
C GLU A 574 31.60 12.18 6.91
N PRO A 575 32.84 12.33 7.40
CA PRO A 575 33.25 13.56 8.06
C PRO A 575 33.32 14.71 7.04
N GLY A 576 32.96 15.92 7.45
CA GLY A 576 33.02 17.08 6.54
C GLY A 576 32.13 18.23 6.99
N ARG A 577 32.00 19.23 6.12
CA ARG A 577 31.14 20.38 6.34
C ARG A 577 29.83 20.27 5.57
N TYR A 578 28.76 20.59 6.26
CA TYR A 578 27.39 20.36 5.83
C TYR A 578 26.52 21.60 6.06
N ARG A 579 25.38 21.67 5.36
CA ARG A 579 24.26 22.57 5.66
C ARG A 579 22.94 21.91 5.32
N ILE A 580 21.86 22.33 6.00
CA ILE A 580 20.50 21.93 5.68
C ILE A 580 19.88 23.02 4.81
N LYS A 581 19.23 22.60 3.72
CA LYS A 581 18.45 23.48 2.85
C LYS A 581 16.98 23.05 2.85
N TYR A 582 16.10 24.02 3.11
CA TYR A 582 14.65 23.92 3.06
C TYR A 582 14.14 24.57 1.77
N PHE A 583 13.16 23.95 1.12
CA PHE A 583 12.41 24.53 0.02
C PHE A 583 10.91 24.51 0.34
N GLY A 584 10.26 25.64 0.20
CA GLY A 584 8.82 25.78 0.45
C GLY A 584 8.12 26.63 -0.60
N ASP A 585 6.79 26.60 -0.55
CA ASP A 585 5.92 27.29 -1.49
C ASP A 585 4.83 27.98 -0.66
N ALA A 586 4.81 29.32 -0.64
CA ALA A 586 3.93 30.11 0.20
C ALA A 586 2.74 30.67 -0.60
N LYS A 587 1.52 30.51 -0.08
CA LYS A 587 0.30 31.02 -0.72
C LYS A 587 -0.10 32.39 -0.17
N GLY A 588 -0.02 33.42 -0.99
CA GLY A 588 -0.49 34.76 -0.64
C GLY A 588 -2.03 34.89 -0.64
N PHE A 589 -2.56 35.99 -0.08
CA PHE A 589 -4.00 36.27 -0.01
C PHE A 589 -4.71 36.31 -1.37
N THR A 590 -4.00 36.60 -2.46
CA THR A 590 -4.49 36.56 -3.85
C THR A 590 -4.63 35.14 -4.40
N GLY A 591 -4.23 34.12 -3.64
CA GLY A 591 -4.12 32.73 -4.08
C GLY A 591 -2.82 32.41 -4.82
N THR A 592 -1.98 33.40 -5.15
CA THR A 592 -0.68 33.23 -5.79
C THR A 592 0.26 32.40 -4.91
N ILE A 593 0.91 31.39 -5.48
CA ILE A 593 1.90 30.55 -4.80
C ILE A 593 3.29 30.99 -5.25
N THR A 594 4.17 31.28 -4.28
CA THR A 594 5.53 31.76 -4.52
C THR A 594 6.54 30.82 -3.85
N PRO A 595 7.51 30.26 -4.60
CA PRO A 595 8.57 29.42 -4.02
C PRO A 595 9.57 30.27 -3.22
N PHE A 596 10.15 29.66 -2.19
CA PHE A 596 11.20 30.25 -1.36
C PHE A 596 12.16 29.16 -0.85
N GLU A 597 13.33 29.59 -0.36
CA GLU A 597 14.35 28.71 0.20
C GLU A 597 14.75 29.18 1.61
N GLY A 598 15.05 28.23 2.49
CA GLY A 598 15.71 28.45 3.78
C GLY A 598 17.05 27.71 3.82
N LEU A 599 18.05 28.29 4.48
CA LEU A 599 19.38 27.69 4.66
C LEU A 599 19.78 27.77 6.13
N SER A 600 20.29 26.69 6.70
CA SER A 600 20.93 26.71 8.02
C SER A 600 22.31 27.36 7.96
N SER A 601 22.90 27.66 9.12
CA SER A 601 24.36 27.83 9.20
C SER A 601 25.09 26.56 8.74
N GLU A 602 26.35 26.73 8.36
CA GLU A 602 27.28 25.61 8.13
C GLU A 602 27.61 24.90 9.46
N PHE A 603 27.70 23.57 9.42
CA PHE A 603 28.11 22.73 10.55
C PHE A 603 29.08 21.64 10.10
N GLU A 604 29.92 21.16 11.01
CA GLU A 604 30.86 20.05 10.75
C GLU A 604 30.38 18.76 11.41
N VAL A 605 30.41 17.65 10.66
CA VAL A 605 30.26 16.30 11.20
C VAL A 605 31.65 15.71 11.35
N VAL A 606 31.96 15.22 12.55
CA VAL A 606 33.25 14.60 12.90
C VAL A 606 33.06 13.14 13.34
N GLU A 607 34.15 12.38 13.32
CA GLU A 607 34.23 11.06 13.95
C GLU A 607 34.16 11.18 15.48
N GLU A 608 34.04 10.06 16.20
CA GLU A 608 33.83 10.04 17.67
C GLU A 608 34.96 10.68 18.50
#